data_AF-A0A6I4E5G4-F1
#
_entry.id   AF-A0A6I4E5G4-F1
#
_cell.length_a   1.000
_cell.length_b   1.000
_cell.length_c   1.000
_cell.angle_alpha   90.00
_cell.angle_beta   90.00
_cell.angle_gamma   90.00
#
_symmetry.space_group_name_H-M   'P 1'
#
loop_
_entity.id
_entity.type
_entity.pdbx_description
1 polymer ?
#
loop_
_entity_poly.entity_id
_entity_poly.type
_entity_poly.pdbx_seq_one_letter_code
_entity_poly.pdbx_strand_id
1 'polypeptide(L)'
;MPRLTPSAPVFHRKIETFCEVRLAPALAKSDYQNLRSYMLGLIVRQATPPLHGGRPNWKEIGATCLLSEEGLATARREGRHAFEAIMRWVTLAQKAKAAPAPAPTPVARPAAAKTMIRPVGMRTVSANSNRRPVERMPAATTTTRVAFAPKKAGVRG
;
A
#
# COMPACT_ATOMS: atom_id res chain seq x y z
N MET A 1 6.80 -3.89 10.58
CA MET A 1 7.23 -2.60 10.00
C MET A 1 6.13 -2.07 9.07
N PRO A 2 5.39 -1.02 9.44
CA PRO A 2 4.47 -0.35 8.52
C PRO A 2 5.29 0.27 7.38
N ARG A 3 4.99 -0.09 6.14
CA ARG A 3 5.65 0.50 4.96
C ARG A 3 5.06 1.89 4.77
N LEU A 4 5.80 2.92 5.16
CA LEU A 4 5.45 4.31 4.85
C LEU A 4 5.37 4.44 3.32
N THR A 5 4.22 4.85 2.81
CA THR A 5 4.08 5.18 1.41
C THR A 5 4.92 6.43 1.13
N PRO A 6 5.82 6.42 0.13
CA PRO A 6 6.58 7.61 -0.22
C PRO A 6 5.59 8.71 -0.61
N SER A 7 5.81 9.91 -0.08
CA SER A 7 4.96 11.07 -0.39
C SER A 7 4.93 11.34 -1.90
N ALA A 8 3.78 11.82 -2.40
CA ALA A 8 3.61 12.07 -3.82
C ALA A 8 4.71 12.95 -4.45
N PRO A 9 5.19 14.03 -3.79
CA PRO A 9 6.28 14.85 -4.32
C PRO A 9 7.60 14.08 -4.48
N VAL A 10 7.92 13.20 -3.52
CA VAL A 10 9.14 12.37 -3.57
C VAL A 10 9.07 11.37 -4.70
N PHE A 11 7.91 10.73 -4.88
CA PHE A 11 7.71 9.80 -5.98
C PHE A 11 7.74 10.50 -7.35
N HIS A 12 7.15 11.70 -7.45
CA HIS A 12 7.21 12.52 -8.65
C HIS A 12 8.67 12.81 -9.06
N ARG A 13 9.51 13.29 -8.14
CA ARG A 13 10.94 13.56 -8.40
C ARG A 13 11.69 12.31 -8.83
N LYS A 14 11.40 11.14 -8.24
CA LYS A 14 12.00 9.86 -8.66
C LYS A 14 11.68 9.51 -10.11
N ILE A 15 10.42 9.69 -10.52
CA ILE A 15 10.02 9.41 -11.91
C ILE A 15 10.63 10.44 -12.86
N GLU A 16 10.70 11.71 -12.45
CA GLU A 16 11.35 12.76 -13.22
C GLU A 16 12.83 12.45 -13.50
N THR A 17 13.60 12.13 -12.45
CA THR A 17 15.01 11.71 -12.61
C THR A 17 15.14 10.45 -13.44
N PHE A 18 14.22 9.48 -13.29
CA PHE A 18 14.21 8.29 -14.14
C PHE A 18 14.03 8.64 -15.62
N CYS A 19 13.08 9.53 -15.95
CA CYS A 19 12.86 9.98 -17.32
C CYS A 19 14.14 10.62 -17.89
N GLU A 20 14.80 11.48 -17.12
CA GLU A 20 16.02 12.17 -17.55
C GLU A 20 17.19 11.21 -17.79
N VAL A 21 17.40 10.23 -16.91
CA VAL A 21 18.55 9.31 -17.03
C VAL A 21 18.32 8.19 -18.04
N ARG A 22 17.08 7.70 -18.18
CA ARG A 22 16.79 6.48 -18.94
C ARG A 22 16.05 6.72 -20.25
N LEU A 23 15.15 7.69 -20.30
CA LEU A 23 14.32 7.96 -21.47
C LEU A 23 14.93 9.06 -22.36
N ALA A 24 15.48 10.12 -21.77
CA ALA A 24 16.08 11.22 -22.54
C ALA A 24 17.20 10.79 -23.51
N PRO A 25 18.14 9.89 -23.15
CA PRO A 25 19.16 9.44 -24.10
C PRO A 25 18.66 8.39 -25.11
N ALA A 26 17.47 7.83 -24.90
CA ALA A 26 16.98 6.68 -25.67
C ALA A 26 15.84 7.05 -26.64
N LEU A 27 15.12 8.14 -26.41
CA LEU A 27 13.98 8.58 -27.21
C LEU A 27 14.31 9.85 -27.99
N ALA A 28 13.65 10.03 -29.14
CA ALA A 28 13.59 11.31 -29.80
C ALA A 28 12.98 12.37 -28.88
N LYS A 29 13.38 13.64 -29.05
CA LYS A 29 12.98 14.75 -28.17
C LYS A 29 11.47 14.86 -27.98
N SER A 30 10.68 14.72 -29.04
CA SER A 30 9.22 14.80 -28.99
C SER A 30 8.62 13.62 -28.22
N ASP A 31 9.03 12.40 -28.52
CA ASP A 31 8.57 11.18 -27.85
C ASP A 31 8.91 11.20 -26.35
N TYR A 32 10.11 11.67 -26.02
CA TYR A 32 10.55 11.85 -24.64
C TYR A 32 9.64 12.80 -23.86
N GLN A 33 9.35 13.99 -24.43
CA GLN A 33 8.52 14.99 -23.74
C GLN A 33 7.09 14.50 -23.53
N ASN A 34 6.52 13.84 -24.54
CA ASN A 34 5.17 13.27 -24.45
C ASN A 34 5.10 12.18 -23.37
N LEU A 35 6.05 11.24 -23.39
CA LEU A 35 6.07 10.14 -22.44
C LEU A 35 6.36 10.62 -21.00
N ARG A 36 7.29 11.56 -20.81
CA ARG A 36 7.58 12.18 -19.50
C ARG A 36 6.32 12.85 -18.96
N SER A 37 5.69 13.71 -19.75
CA SER A 37 4.49 14.45 -19.36
C SER A 37 3.35 13.50 -19.00
N TYR A 38 3.19 12.43 -19.77
CA TYR A 38 2.20 11.39 -19.49
C TYR A 38 2.46 10.67 -18.16
N MET A 39 3.69 10.20 -17.91
CA MET A 39 4.06 9.53 -16.66
C MET A 39 3.86 10.42 -15.43
N LEU A 40 4.28 11.68 -15.50
CA LEU A 40 4.09 12.63 -14.40
C LEU A 40 2.61 12.94 -14.17
N GLY A 41 1.83 13.08 -15.25
CA GLY A 41 0.38 13.28 -15.16
C GLY A 41 -0.35 12.12 -14.45
N LEU A 42 0.10 10.87 -14.63
CA LEU A 42 -0.44 9.72 -13.90
C LEU A 42 -0.21 9.83 -12.39
N ILE A 43 0.95 10.34 -11.97
CA ILE A 43 1.30 10.51 -10.55
C ILE A 43 0.41 11.59 -9.92
N VAL A 44 0.27 12.73 -10.59
CA VAL A 44 -0.55 13.86 -10.10
C VAL A 44 -2.01 13.42 -9.92
N ARG A 45 -2.55 12.70 -10.91
CA ARG A 45 -3.93 12.18 -10.85
C ARG A 45 -4.09 10.94 -9.97
N GLN A 46 -2.99 10.35 -9.49
CA GLN A 46 -2.96 9.05 -8.82
C GLN A 46 -3.74 7.97 -9.60
N ALA A 47 -3.53 7.94 -10.90
CA ALA A 47 -4.24 7.08 -11.84
C ALA A 47 -3.32 5.98 -12.39
N THR A 48 -3.89 4.81 -12.65
CA THR A 48 -3.18 3.74 -13.36
C THR A 48 -3.18 4.00 -14.86
N PRO A 49 -2.11 3.64 -15.58
CA PRO A 49 -2.13 3.63 -17.05
C PRO A 49 -3.20 2.63 -17.55
N PRO A 50 -3.62 2.70 -18.82
CA PRO A 50 -4.51 1.71 -19.40
C PRO A 50 -3.87 0.33 -19.33
N LEU A 51 -4.65 -0.66 -18.89
CA LEU A 51 -4.18 -2.02 -18.62
C LEU A 51 -4.81 -3.02 -19.56
N HIS A 52 -4.00 -3.97 -20.02
CA HIS A 52 -4.45 -5.14 -20.76
C HIS A 52 -3.87 -6.39 -20.08
N GLY A 53 -4.73 -7.25 -19.53
CA GLY A 53 -4.29 -8.42 -18.76
C GLY A 53 -3.45 -8.09 -17.51
N GLY A 54 -3.74 -6.96 -16.85
CA GLY A 54 -3.01 -6.51 -15.66
C GLY A 54 -1.62 -5.92 -15.93
N ARG A 55 -1.25 -5.74 -17.21
CA ARG A 55 0.00 -5.08 -17.62
C ARG A 55 -0.31 -3.78 -18.39
N PRO A 56 0.63 -2.82 -18.46
CA PRO A 56 0.44 -1.62 -19.24
C PRO A 56 0.12 -1.94 -20.71
N ASN A 57 -0.99 -1.40 -21.22
CA ASN A 57 -1.38 -1.52 -22.62
C ASN A 57 -0.51 -0.60 -23.48
N TRP A 58 0.62 -1.12 -23.96
CA TRP A 58 1.58 -0.35 -24.74
C TRP A 58 1.02 0.25 -26.02
N LYS A 59 0.06 -0.42 -26.67
CA LYS A 59 -0.58 0.11 -27.89
C LYS A 59 -1.33 1.41 -27.58
N GLU A 60 -2.13 1.39 -26.52
CA GLU A 60 -2.93 2.55 -26.09
C GLU A 60 -2.07 3.65 -25.49
N ILE A 61 -1.01 3.30 -24.76
CA ILE A 61 -0.01 4.26 -24.27
C ILE A 61 0.68 4.96 -25.45
N GLY A 62 1.09 4.20 -26.47
CA GLY A 62 1.71 4.74 -27.69
C GLY A 62 0.80 5.73 -28.41
N ALA A 63 -0.47 5.36 -28.59
CA ALA A 63 -1.48 6.24 -29.20
C ALA A 63 -1.72 7.51 -28.37
N THR A 64 -1.85 7.38 -27.04
CA THR A 64 -2.09 8.53 -26.15
C THR A 64 -0.89 9.47 -26.08
N CYS A 65 0.32 8.94 -26.14
CA CYS A 65 1.56 9.71 -26.09
C CYS A 65 2.06 10.13 -27.49
N LEU A 66 1.33 9.81 -28.56
CA LEU A 66 1.72 10.09 -29.95
C LEU A 66 3.14 9.63 -30.26
N LEU A 67 3.51 8.42 -29.80
CA LEU A 67 4.86 7.89 -29.99
C LEU A 67 5.04 7.39 -31.42
N SER A 68 6.24 7.61 -31.98
CA SER A 68 6.70 6.86 -33.15
C SER A 68 6.80 5.36 -32.84
N GLU A 69 6.82 4.50 -33.88
CA GLU A 69 6.98 3.05 -33.71
C GLU A 69 8.28 2.70 -32.96
N GLU A 70 9.38 3.37 -33.31
CA GLU A 70 10.67 3.22 -32.60
C GLU A 70 10.61 3.74 -31.16
N GLY A 71 9.95 4.89 -30.97
CA GLY A 71 9.72 5.48 -29.65
C GLY A 71 8.90 4.55 -28.76
N LEU A 72 7.88 3.89 -29.30
CA LEU A 72 7.04 2.92 -28.60
C LEU A 72 7.84 1.67 -28.20
N ALA A 73 8.64 1.11 -29.10
CA ALA A 73 9.50 -0.04 -28.80
C ALA A 73 10.49 0.28 -27.68
N THR A 74 11.09 1.47 -27.72
CA THR A 74 12.04 1.93 -26.69
C THR A 74 11.35 2.24 -25.38
N ALA A 75 10.21 2.95 -25.40
CA ALA A 75 9.39 3.21 -24.22
C ALA A 75 8.97 1.92 -23.53
N ARG A 76 8.62 0.87 -24.29
CA ARG A 76 8.27 -0.46 -23.77
C ARG A 76 9.44 -1.17 -23.10
N ARG A 77 10.66 -0.97 -23.60
CA ARG A 77 11.87 -1.57 -23.04
C ARG A 77 12.29 -0.85 -21.76
N GLU A 78 12.46 0.47 -21.85
CA GLU A 78 13.00 1.26 -20.74
C GLU A 78 11.93 1.65 -19.71
N GLY A 79 10.78 2.13 -20.17
CA GLY A 79 9.71 2.67 -19.34
C GLY A 79 8.92 1.63 -18.55
N ARG A 80 9.08 0.33 -18.84
CA ARG A 80 8.35 -0.75 -18.15
C ARG A 80 8.48 -0.68 -16.63
N HIS A 81 9.70 -0.48 -16.14
CA HIS A 81 9.95 -0.41 -14.70
C HIS A 81 9.28 0.81 -14.05
N ALA A 82 9.21 1.93 -14.76
CA ALA A 82 8.52 3.13 -14.29
C ALA A 82 7.01 2.92 -14.21
N PHE A 83 6.37 2.36 -15.24
CA PHE A 83 4.93 2.07 -15.19
C PHE A 83 4.56 1.07 -14.09
N GLU A 84 5.37 0.03 -13.91
CA GLU A 84 5.23 -0.92 -12.81
C GLU A 84 5.35 -0.25 -11.43
N ALA A 85 6.29 0.69 -11.28
CA ALA A 85 6.43 1.46 -10.06
C ALA A 85 5.24 2.39 -9.83
N ILE A 86 4.74 3.07 -10.87
CA ILE A 86 3.56 3.95 -10.82
C ILE A 86 2.33 3.15 -10.40
N MET A 87 2.06 2.01 -11.03
CA MET A 87 0.92 1.16 -10.67
C MET A 87 0.97 0.73 -9.20
N ARG A 88 2.14 0.26 -8.73
CA ARG A 88 2.31 -0.11 -7.32
C ARG A 88 2.10 1.08 -6.39
N TRP A 89 2.65 2.23 -6.73
CA TRP A 89 2.52 3.44 -5.92
C TRP A 89 1.06 3.90 -5.85
N VAL A 90 0.32 3.88 -6.96
CA VAL A 90 -1.11 4.21 -7.00
C VAL A 90 -1.91 3.26 -6.12
N THR A 91 -1.72 1.95 -6.23
CA THR A 91 -2.42 0.97 -5.38
C THR A 91 -2.16 1.22 -3.89
N LEU A 92 -0.93 1.57 -3.52
CA LEU A 92 -0.58 1.92 -2.14
C LEU A 92 -1.23 3.24 -1.70
N ALA A 93 -1.25 4.25 -2.56
CA ALA A 93 -1.88 5.55 -2.27
C ALA A 93 -3.39 5.41 -2.08
N GLN A 94 -4.06 4.60 -2.90
CA GLN A 94 -5.50 4.31 -2.76
C GLN A 94 -5.79 3.52 -1.47
N LYS A 95 -4.95 2.53 -1.14
CA LYS A 95 -5.10 1.78 0.12
C LYS A 95 -4.89 2.66 1.36
N ALA A 96 -3.97 3.63 1.30
CA ALA A 96 -3.77 4.59 2.39
C ALA A 96 -4.99 5.50 2.61
N LYS A 97 -5.70 5.86 1.55
CA LYS A 97 -6.97 6.62 1.63
C LYS A 97 -8.13 5.81 2.21
N ALA A 98 -8.15 4.50 1.97
CA ALA A 98 -9.19 3.60 2.45
C ALA A 98 -8.95 3.06 3.88
N ALA A 99 -7.77 3.33 4.47
CA ALA A 99 -7.49 2.90 5.84
C ALA A 99 -8.37 3.70 6.81
N PRO A 100 -9.13 3.04 7.70
CA PRO A 100 -9.91 3.74 8.71
C PRO A 100 -8.97 4.59 9.57
N ALA A 101 -9.37 5.83 9.86
CA ALA A 101 -8.64 6.70 10.76
C ALA A 101 -8.41 5.95 12.09
N PRO A 102 -7.18 5.98 12.66
CA PRO A 102 -7.00 5.48 14.01
C PRO A 102 -7.97 6.25 14.91
N ALA A 103 -8.79 5.51 15.65
CA ALA A 103 -9.71 6.10 16.63
C ALA A 103 -8.95 7.10 17.50
N PRO A 104 -9.52 8.29 17.79
CA PRO A 104 -8.85 9.29 18.59
C PRO A 104 -8.50 8.66 19.94
N THR A 105 -7.21 8.46 20.19
CA THR A 105 -6.71 8.23 21.54
C THR A 105 -7.09 9.44 22.37
N PRO A 106 -7.79 9.28 23.51
CA PRO A 106 -8.08 10.41 24.38
C PRO A 106 -6.75 10.92 24.92
N VAL A 107 -6.33 12.09 24.42
CA VAL A 107 -5.26 12.89 25.00
C VAL A 107 -5.64 13.19 26.45
N ALA A 108 -4.94 12.54 27.39
CA ALA A 108 -4.98 12.92 28.78
C ALA A 108 -4.57 14.39 28.89
N ARG A 109 -5.48 15.22 29.42
CA ARG A 109 -5.25 16.64 29.72
C ARG A 109 -3.98 16.80 30.56
N PRO A 110 -3.17 17.87 30.35
CA PRO A 110 -2.10 18.21 31.27
C PRO A 110 -2.74 18.67 32.60
N ALA A 111 -2.38 17.99 33.69
CA ALA A 111 -2.80 18.37 35.03
C ALA A 111 -2.12 19.69 35.41
N ALA A 112 -2.93 20.74 35.60
CA ALA A 112 -2.51 21.98 36.22
C ALA A 112 -2.12 21.72 37.67
N ALA A 113 -0.87 22.01 38.02
CA ALA A 113 -0.41 22.05 39.39
C ALA A 113 -0.97 23.30 40.09
N LYS A 114 -1.81 23.12 41.11
CA LYS A 114 -2.00 24.09 42.19
C LYS A 114 -2.23 23.37 43.52
N THR A 115 -1.25 23.56 44.40
CA THR A 115 -1.25 23.27 45.84
C THR A 115 -2.26 24.14 46.57
N MET A 116 -3.12 23.56 47.43
CA MET A 116 -3.51 24.11 48.75
C MET A 116 -4.45 23.17 49.56
N ILE A 117 -3.88 22.51 50.57
CA ILE A 117 -4.29 22.43 52.00
C ILE A 117 -5.77 22.06 52.37
N ARG A 118 -5.92 20.80 52.86
CA ARG A 118 -6.62 20.25 54.09
C ARG A 118 -8.14 20.52 54.34
N PRO A 119 -8.90 19.73 55.15
CA PRO A 119 -8.45 18.88 56.26
C PRO A 119 -9.03 17.45 56.40
N VAL A 120 -8.43 16.81 57.41
CA VAL A 120 -8.65 15.52 58.10
C VAL A 120 -10.11 15.14 58.33
N GLY A 121 -10.46 13.90 57.99
CA GLY A 121 -11.65 13.21 58.49
C GLY A 121 -11.93 11.91 57.73
N MET A 122 -12.16 10.82 58.47
CA MET A 122 -12.60 9.48 58.01
C MET A 122 -11.55 8.56 57.35
N ARG A 123 -10.95 7.70 58.18
CA ARG A 123 -10.64 6.30 57.81
C ARG A 123 -11.91 5.50 58.18
N THR A 124 -12.45 4.62 57.35
CA THR A 124 -11.96 3.23 57.25
C THR A 124 -12.73 2.45 56.17
N VAL A 125 -11.96 1.60 55.46
CA VAL A 125 -12.29 0.25 54.94
C VAL A 125 -13.46 0.13 53.95
N SER A 126 -13.13 0.04 52.65
CA SER A 126 -13.97 -0.66 51.68
C SER A 126 -13.21 -1.85 51.10
N ALA A 127 -13.64 -3.04 51.50
CA ALA A 127 -13.14 -4.32 51.04
C ALA A 127 -13.63 -4.60 49.61
N ASN A 128 -12.72 -4.72 48.64
CA ASN A 128 -13.08 -5.21 47.31
C ASN A 128 -13.15 -6.76 47.34
N SER A 129 -14.31 -7.27 47.74
CA SER A 129 -14.70 -8.65 47.48
C SER A 129 -15.26 -8.74 46.07
N ASN A 130 -14.43 -9.11 45.09
CA ASN A 130 -14.93 -9.61 43.81
C ASN A 130 -14.54 -11.09 43.66
N ARG A 131 -15.32 -11.93 44.35
CA ARG A 131 -15.43 -13.37 44.07
C ARG A 131 -16.69 -13.62 43.24
N ARG A 132 -16.47 -14.22 42.06
CA ARG A 132 -17.24 -15.31 41.40
C ARG A 132 -18.57 -14.91 40.70
N PRO A 133 -19.07 -15.67 39.69
CA PRO A 133 -18.94 -17.13 39.52
C PRO A 133 -18.59 -17.69 38.13
N VAL A 134 -18.33 -18.99 38.18
CA VAL A 134 -18.09 -19.96 37.10
C VAL A 134 -19.39 -20.32 36.40
N GLU A 135 -19.39 -20.38 35.07
CA GLU A 135 -20.35 -21.10 34.24
C GLU A 135 -19.76 -21.17 32.81
N ARG A 136 -19.75 -22.23 32.01
CA ARG A 136 -19.93 -23.68 32.11
C ARG A 136 -19.46 -24.19 30.74
N MET A 137 -18.67 -25.25 30.72
CA MET A 137 -18.19 -25.88 29.49
C MET A 137 -19.36 -26.43 28.66
N PRO A 138 -19.23 -26.51 27.33
CA PRO A 138 -19.31 -27.85 26.74
C PRO A 138 -18.24 -28.14 25.68
N ALA A 139 -18.08 -29.44 25.50
CA ALA A 139 -17.06 -30.16 24.75
C ALA A 139 -17.08 -29.94 23.24
N ALA A 140 -15.89 -29.96 22.63
CA ALA A 140 -15.65 -30.46 21.28
C ALA A 140 -14.14 -30.61 21.02
N THR A 141 -13.60 -31.81 21.13
CA THR A 141 -12.36 -32.15 20.42
C THR A 141 -12.66 -33.30 19.47
N THR A 142 -13.20 -32.90 18.33
CA THR A 142 -13.44 -33.75 17.17
C THR A 142 -12.11 -34.05 16.48
N THR A 143 -11.79 -35.35 16.47
CA THR A 143 -11.30 -36.15 15.35
C THR A 143 -10.16 -35.60 14.47
N THR A 144 -9.02 -36.27 14.62
CA THR A 144 -8.05 -36.68 13.60
C THR A 144 -8.36 -36.26 12.15
N ARG A 145 -7.48 -35.41 11.62
CA ARG A 145 -7.11 -35.31 10.21
C ARG A 145 -5.59 -35.45 10.23
N VAL A 146 -4.98 -36.42 9.54
CA VAL A 146 -4.54 -36.27 8.15
C VAL A 146 -4.45 -37.65 7.48
N ALA A 147 -5.21 -37.84 6.40
CA ALA A 147 -4.95 -38.85 5.39
C ALA A 147 -3.77 -38.38 4.52
N PHE A 148 -2.68 -39.15 4.52
CA PHE A 148 -1.58 -38.98 3.58
C PHE A 148 -1.55 -40.20 2.67
N ALA A 149 -2.03 -40.05 1.44
CA ALA A 149 -1.87 -41.02 0.37
C ALA A 149 -0.80 -40.51 -0.60
N PRO A 150 0.26 -41.28 -0.85
CA PRO A 150 1.06 -41.11 -2.05
C PRO A 150 0.81 -42.30 -2.99
N LYS A 151 0.40 -42.04 -4.23
CA LYS A 151 0.69 -42.99 -5.30
C LYS A 151 1.12 -42.27 -6.57
N LYS A 152 2.39 -42.46 -6.89
CA LYS A 152 3.00 -42.12 -8.18
C LYS A 152 2.70 -43.21 -9.22
N ALA A 153 2.81 -42.76 -10.47
CA ALA A 153 3.42 -43.42 -11.63
C ALA A 153 2.63 -44.45 -12.44
N GLY A 154 2.59 -44.15 -13.76
CA GLY A 154 2.72 -45.11 -14.84
C GLY A 154 1.39 -45.67 -15.37
N VAL A 155 1.22 -46.02 -16.64
CA VAL A 155 2.04 -46.07 -17.85
C VAL A 155 1.06 -46.12 -19.04
N ARG A 156 1.52 -45.64 -20.18
CA ARG A 156 1.04 -45.84 -21.56
C ARG A 156 0.33 -47.19 -21.84
N GLY A 157 -0.65 -47.14 -22.73
CA GLY A 157 -1.20 -48.28 -23.46
C GLY A 157 -2.40 -47.87 -24.28
#